data_AF-A0A0Q8FMM8-F1
#
_entry.id   AF-A0A0Q8FMM8-F1
#
_cell.length_a   1.000
_cell.length_b   1.000
_cell.length_c   1.000
_cell.angle_alpha   90.00
_cell.angle_beta   90.00
_cell.angle_gamma   90.00
#
_symmetry.space_group_name_H-M   'P 1'
#
loop_
_entity.id
_entity.type
_entity.pdbx_description
1 polymer ?
#
loop_
_entity_poly.entity_id
_entity_poly.type
_entity_poly.pdbx_seq_one_letter_code
_entity_poly.pdbx_strand_id
1 'polypeptide(L)'
;MDVRLLLLGMIGVTACAAAPAAPTALARGGPVALGAGPVRLELPVSPALRDKAASGSRLRLVLDQLTAAAQPGVLYRIGLEDDPGPALGHINFYNVVTGGPAEFSFEATEPLARAAKAGRVVVVISPVGTPNPDARAGIGRIEVFAR
;
A
#
# COMPACT_ATOMS: atom_id res chain seq x y z
N MET A 1 56.40 35.89 27.93
CA MET A 1 55.30 35.82 28.90
C MET A 1 54.22 36.79 28.42
N ASP A 2 53.07 36.45 27.86
CA ASP A 2 52.46 35.20 27.41
C ASP A 2 51.42 35.64 26.36
N VAL A 3 51.57 35.18 25.11
CA VAL A 3 50.61 35.46 24.03
C VAL A 3 49.47 34.46 24.18
N ARG A 4 48.38 34.86 24.83
CA ARG A 4 47.14 34.08 24.92
C ARG A 4 46.39 34.16 23.58
N LEU A 5 46.70 33.23 22.69
CA LEU A 5 45.96 33.00 21.45
C LEU A 5 44.62 32.33 21.80
N LEU A 6 43.52 33.10 21.69
CA LEU A 6 42.15 32.60 21.79
C LEU A 6 41.85 31.63 20.64
N LEU A 7 41.78 30.34 20.95
CA LEU A 7 41.18 29.35 20.06
C LEU A 7 39.67 29.60 19.99
N LEU A 8 39.20 30.13 18.87
CA LEU A 8 37.79 30.11 18.50
C LEU A 8 37.35 28.65 18.32
N GLY A 9 36.53 28.16 19.23
CA GLY A 9 35.81 26.89 19.08
C GLY A 9 34.75 27.03 17.99
N MET A 10 34.98 26.42 16.83
CA MET A 10 33.91 26.12 15.88
C MET A 10 33.03 25.01 16.45
N ILE A 11 31.95 25.38 17.12
CA ILE A 11 30.82 24.49 17.39
C ILE A 11 30.09 24.31 16.05
N GLY A 12 30.55 23.35 15.26
CA GLY A 12 29.81 22.84 14.12
C GLY A 12 28.60 22.08 14.64
N VAL A 13 27.44 22.76 14.71
CA VAL A 13 26.15 22.09 14.92
C VAL A 13 25.90 21.25 13.68
N THR A 14 26.22 19.96 13.74
CA THR A 14 25.75 18.96 12.80
C THR A 14 24.24 18.86 12.97
N ALA A 15 23.51 19.62 12.14
CA ALA A 15 22.08 19.42 11.95
C ALA A 15 21.89 18.02 11.36
N CYS A 16 21.67 17.02 12.21
CA CYS A 16 21.05 15.77 11.79
C CYS A 16 19.66 16.13 11.28
N ALA A 17 19.53 16.32 9.97
CA ALA A 17 18.24 16.34 9.33
C ALA A 17 17.58 14.99 9.62
N ALA A 18 16.60 14.99 10.53
CA ALA A 18 15.79 13.83 10.79
C ALA A 18 15.18 13.39 9.46
N ALA A 19 15.52 12.17 9.02
CA ALA A 19 14.93 11.60 7.83
C ALA A 19 13.41 11.68 7.97
N PRO A 20 12.67 12.10 6.91
CA PRO A 20 11.23 12.21 6.99
C PRO A 20 10.66 10.86 7.44
N ALA A 21 9.83 10.90 8.49
CA ALA A 21 9.20 9.72 9.03
C ALA A 21 8.45 9.00 7.90
N ALA A 22 8.65 7.68 7.79
CA ALA A 22 7.95 6.88 6.79
C ALA A 22 6.44 7.09 6.94
N PRO A 23 5.69 7.22 5.82
CA PRO A 23 4.25 7.40 5.88
C PRO A 23 3.62 6.26 6.68
N THR A 24 2.77 6.62 7.64
CA THR A 24 2.08 5.64 8.49
C THR A 24 0.83 5.15 7.78
N ALA A 25 0.64 3.83 7.70
CA ALA A 25 -0.56 3.24 7.11
C ALA A 25 -1.79 3.56 7.96
N LEU A 26 -2.86 4.03 7.31
CA LEU A 26 -4.14 4.38 7.92
C LEU A 26 -5.04 3.15 8.12
N ALA A 27 -4.86 2.13 7.30
CA ALA A 27 -5.44 0.81 7.46
C ALA A 27 -4.48 -0.23 6.90
N ARG A 28 -4.45 -1.42 7.50
CA ARG A 28 -3.57 -2.52 7.09
C ARG A 28 -4.30 -3.85 7.18
N GLY A 29 -4.21 -4.63 6.11
CA GLY A 29 -4.64 -6.00 6.01
C GLY A 29 -3.44 -6.95 6.00
N GLY A 30 -3.69 -8.18 6.43
CA GLY A 30 -2.68 -9.24 6.48
C GLY A 30 -2.40 -9.87 5.11
N PRO A 31 -1.48 -10.86 5.09
CA PRO A 31 -1.13 -11.57 3.88
C PRO A 31 -2.32 -12.37 3.32
N VAL A 32 -2.42 -12.43 2.00
CA VAL A 32 -3.46 -13.18 1.29
C VAL A 32 -2.86 -14.05 0.19
N ALA A 33 -3.31 -15.30 0.13
CA ALA A 33 -3.04 -16.20 -0.98
C ALA A 33 -4.10 -15.97 -2.07
N LEU A 34 -3.67 -15.85 -3.31
CA LEU A 34 -4.54 -15.69 -4.47
C LEU A 34 -4.77 -17.05 -5.14
N GLY A 35 -5.99 -17.29 -5.58
CA GLY A 35 -6.38 -18.55 -6.21
C GLY A 35 -7.38 -18.34 -7.33
N ALA A 36 -8.13 -19.39 -7.65
CA ALA A 36 -9.08 -19.39 -8.77
C ALA A 36 -10.36 -18.57 -8.54
N GLY A 37 -10.61 -18.12 -7.30
CA GLY A 37 -11.79 -17.33 -6.94
C GLY A 37 -11.44 -15.94 -6.37
N PRO A 38 -12.44 -15.05 -6.26
CA PRO A 38 -12.26 -13.77 -5.58
C PRO A 38 -11.87 -13.93 -4.12
N VAL A 39 -10.87 -13.16 -3.69
CA VAL A 39 -10.49 -13.00 -2.28
C VAL A 39 -11.08 -11.69 -1.78
N ARG A 40 -11.63 -11.72 -0.57
CA ARG A 40 -12.15 -10.55 0.15
C ARG A 40 -11.31 -10.34 1.39
N LEU A 41 -10.73 -9.16 1.54
CA LEU A 41 -9.96 -8.79 2.72
C LEU A 41 -10.54 -7.53 3.34
N GLU A 42 -10.98 -7.65 4.58
CA GLU A 42 -11.44 -6.51 5.36
C GLU A 42 -10.25 -5.80 5.99
N LEU A 43 -10.18 -4.48 5.79
CA LEU A 43 -9.19 -3.61 6.41
C LEU A 43 -9.83 -2.88 7.58
N PRO A 44 -9.22 -2.89 8.78
CA PRO A 44 -9.75 -2.17 9.92
C PRO A 44 -9.74 -0.66 9.66
N VAL A 45 -10.91 -0.03 9.78
CA VAL A 45 -11.06 1.41 9.58
C VAL A 45 -10.63 2.15 10.84
N SER A 46 -9.44 2.75 10.81
CA SER A 46 -8.95 3.59 11.91
C SER A 46 -9.65 4.96 11.96
N PRO A 47 -9.68 5.64 13.12
CA PRO A 47 -10.13 7.03 13.20
C PRO A 47 -9.38 7.95 12.23
N ALA A 48 -8.05 7.79 12.12
CA ALA A 48 -7.23 8.57 11.21
C ALA A 48 -7.62 8.40 9.73
N LEU A 49 -8.02 7.18 9.32
CA LEU A 49 -8.55 6.97 7.96
C LEU A 49 -9.85 7.75 7.73
N ARG A 50 -10.76 7.75 8.71
CA ARG A 50 -12.03 8.49 8.61
C ARG A 50 -11.78 9.99 8.53
N ASP A 51 -10.87 10.51 9.36
CA ASP A 51 -10.53 11.93 9.37
C ASP A 51 -9.92 12.38 8.05
N LYS A 52 -8.99 11.59 7.49
CA LYS A 52 -8.36 11.87 6.19
C LYS A 52 -9.35 11.77 5.02
N ALA A 53 -10.27 10.82 5.08
CA ALA A 53 -11.37 10.72 4.12
C ALA A 53 -12.28 11.95 4.19
N ALA A 54 -12.67 12.38 5.39
CA ALA A 54 -13.54 13.53 5.62
C ALA A 54 -12.88 14.86 5.21
N SER A 55 -11.56 14.98 5.37
CA SER A 55 -10.82 16.17 4.94
C SER A 55 -10.55 16.23 3.43
N GLY A 56 -10.95 15.21 2.67
CA GLY A 56 -10.69 15.12 1.22
C GLY A 56 -9.23 14.90 0.87
N SER A 57 -8.44 14.31 1.78
CA SER A 57 -7.04 13.96 1.48
C SER A 57 -6.98 12.92 0.36
N ARG A 58 -5.90 12.94 -0.43
CA ARG A 58 -5.70 11.93 -1.48
C ARG A 58 -5.39 10.59 -0.83
N LEU A 59 -6.23 9.60 -1.08
CA LEU A 59 -6.04 8.25 -0.54
C LEU A 59 -5.55 7.29 -1.61
N ARG A 60 -4.66 6.39 -1.21
CA ARG A 60 -4.13 5.34 -2.07
C ARG A 60 -4.25 3.99 -1.39
N LEU A 61 -4.57 2.98 -2.20
CA LEU A 61 -4.42 1.57 -1.83
C LEU A 61 -3.05 1.10 -2.32
N VAL A 62 -2.30 0.43 -1.46
CA VAL A 62 -0.99 -0.14 -1.78
C VAL A 62 -1.05 -1.65 -1.54
N LEU A 63 -0.60 -2.41 -2.52
CA LEU A 63 -0.38 -3.85 -2.44
C LEU A 63 1.14 -4.05 -2.47
N ASP A 64 1.69 -4.63 -1.42
CA ASP A 64 3.14 -4.76 -1.23
C ASP A 64 3.50 -6.21 -0.86
N GLN A 65 4.78 -6.53 -1.01
CA GLN A 65 5.34 -7.86 -0.79
C GLN A 65 4.62 -8.91 -1.64
N LEU A 66 4.42 -8.61 -2.92
CA LEU A 66 3.85 -9.56 -3.86
C LEU A 66 4.81 -10.74 -4.05
N THR A 67 4.27 -11.95 -4.09
CA THR A 67 5.03 -13.19 -4.26
C THR A 67 4.37 -14.08 -5.30
N ALA A 68 5.17 -14.81 -6.06
CA ALA A 68 4.72 -15.90 -6.93
C ALA A 68 5.91 -16.81 -7.25
N ALA A 69 5.69 -18.12 -7.23
CA ALA A 69 6.68 -19.14 -7.59
C ALA A 69 6.81 -19.32 -9.11
N ALA A 70 5.78 -18.97 -9.87
CA ALA A 70 5.75 -18.98 -11.33
C ALA A 70 4.72 -17.95 -11.83
N GLN A 71 4.62 -17.74 -13.14
CA GLN A 71 3.60 -16.85 -13.71
C GLN A 71 2.18 -17.42 -13.48
N PRO A 72 1.25 -16.66 -12.89
CA PRO A 72 -0.16 -17.06 -12.80
C PRO A 72 -0.87 -17.13 -14.15
N GLY A 73 -0.35 -16.44 -15.18
CA GLY A 73 -0.93 -16.40 -16.53
C GLY A 73 -2.23 -15.59 -16.64
N VAL A 74 -2.62 -14.86 -15.59
CA VAL A 74 -3.83 -14.03 -15.55
C VAL A 74 -3.54 -12.67 -14.94
N LEU A 75 -4.45 -11.72 -15.18
CA LEU A 75 -4.53 -10.48 -14.43
C LEU A 75 -5.40 -10.67 -13.18
N TYR A 76 -5.10 -9.93 -12.13
CA TYR A 76 -5.98 -9.81 -10.97
C TYR A 76 -6.61 -8.42 -10.95
N ARG A 77 -7.94 -8.37 -10.98
CA ARG A 77 -8.76 -7.16 -10.85
C ARG A 77 -8.84 -6.76 -9.39
N ILE A 78 -8.58 -5.48 -9.09
CA ILE A 78 -8.62 -4.89 -7.75
C ILE A 78 -9.84 -3.97 -7.63
N GLY A 79 -10.66 -4.16 -6.61
CA GLY A 79 -11.85 -3.34 -6.34
C GLY A 79 -12.20 -3.27 -4.86
N LEU A 80 -13.30 -2.58 -4.55
CA LEU A 80 -13.90 -2.54 -3.22
C LEU A 80 -15.32 -3.15 -3.27
N GLU A 81 -15.70 -3.93 -2.26
CA GLU A 81 -16.95 -4.74 -2.27
C GLU A 81 -18.22 -3.92 -2.53
N ASP A 82 -18.34 -2.77 -1.87
CA ASP A 82 -19.54 -1.92 -1.91
C ASP A 82 -19.35 -0.68 -2.80
N ASP A 83 -18.33 -0.67 -3.68
CA ASP A 83 -18.13 0.42 -4.62
C ASP A 83 -18.76 0.08 -5.99
N PRO A 84 -19.85 0.75 -6.39
CA PRO A 84 -20.47 0.52 -7.71
C PRO A 84 -19.62 1.07 -8.87
N GLY A 85 -18.49 1.70 -8.56
CA GLY A 85 -17.54 2.25 -9.52
C GLY A 85 -16.76 1.20 -10.32
N PRO A 86 -15.91 1.66 -11.26
CA PRO A 86 -14.99 0.78 -11.95
C PRO A 86 -13.99 0.15 -10.97
N ALA A 87 -13.31 -0.91 -11.42
CA ALA A 87 -12.17 -1.44 -10.68
C ALA A 87 -11.12 -0.34 -10.43
N LEU A 88 -10.44 -0.41 -9.29
CA LEU A 88 -9.29 0.46 -9.00
C LEU A 88 -8.16 0.21 -10.00
N GLY A 89 -8.04 -1.03 -10.48
CA GLY A 89 -7.10 -1.39 -11.54
C GLY A 89 -6.91 -2.89 -11.66
N HIS A 90 -5.85 -3.27 -12.36
CA HIS A 90 -5.41 -4.65 -12.53
C HIS A 90 -3.94 -4.78 -12.18
N ILE A 91 -3.54 -5.92 -11.64
CA ILE A 91 -2.13 -6.30 -11.49
C ILE A 91 -1.82 -7.55 -12.31
N ASN A 92 -0.58 -7.65 -12.74
CA ASN A 92 0.02 -8.88 -13.23
C ASN A 92 1.25 -9.19 -12.37
N PHE A 93 1.61 -10.47 -12.30
CA PHE A 93 2.76 -10.92 -11.52
C PHE A 93 4.03 -11.05 -12.36
N TYR A 94 4.05 -10.47 -13.57
CA TYR A 94 5.19 -10.65 -14.47
C TYR A 94 6.47 -10.10 -13.86
N ASN A 95 6.41 -8.86 -13.39
CA ASN A 95 7.55 -8.22 -12.73
C ASN A 95 8.00 -8.97 -11.47
N VAL A 96 7.06 -9.54 -10.70
CA VAL A 96 7.37 -10.25 -9.46
C VAL A 96 8.27 -11.47 -9.74
N VAL A 97 7.92 -12.27 -10.75
CA VAL A 97 8.69 -13.49 -11.04
C VAL A 97 9.97 -13.21 -11.84
N THR A 98 10.09 -12.04 -12.48
CA THR A 98 11.31 -11.61 -13.16
C THR A 98 12.24 -10.77 -12.28
N GLY A 99 11.98 -10.68 -10.97
CA GLY A 99 12.81 -9.94 -10.00
C GLY A 99 12.68 -8.42 -10.06
N GLY A 100 11.60 -7.90 -10.65
CA GLY A 100 11.23 -6.49 -10.66
C GLY A 100 10.48 -6.05 -9.41
N PRO A 101 9.93 -4.82 -9.40
CA PRO A 101 9.19 -4.28 -8.26
C PRO A 101 8.00 -5.17 -7.87
N ALA A 102 7.87 -5.45 -6.58
CA ALA A 102 6.81 -6.26 -5.98
C ALA A 102 5.79 -5.41 -5.22
N GLU A 103 5.50 -4.22 -5.74
CA GLU A 103 4.54 -3.25 -5.19
C GLU A 103 3.64 -2.70 -6.30
N PHE A 104 2.35 -2.55 -6.01
CA PHE A 104 1.39 -1.82 -6.83
C PHE A 104 0.64 -0.81 -5.98
N SER A 105 0.34 0.35 -6.56
CA SER A 105 -0.42 1.38 -5.86
C SER A 105 -1.47 2.02 -6.75
N PHE A 106 -2.66 2.20 -6.18
CA PHE A 106 -3.86 2.72 -6.85
C PHE A 106 -4.30 4.00 -6.16
N GLU A 107 -4.51 5.07 -6.92
CA GLU A 107 -5.25 6.22 -6.42
C GLU A 107 -6.72 5.83 -6.27
N ALA A 108 -7.25 5.99 -5.06
CA ALA A 108 -8.57 5.46 -4.71
C ALA A 108 -9.29 6.38 -3.72
N THR A 109 -9.05 7.70 -3.84
CA THR A 109 -9.58 8.73 -2.93
C THR A 109 -11.08 8.59 -2.70
N GLU A 110 -11.89 8.64 -3.76
CA GLU A 110 -13.34 8.58 -3.59
C GLU A 110 -13.86 7.21 -3.15
N PRO A 111 -13.45 6.07 -3.76
CA PRO A 111 -13.88 4.75 -3.31
C PRO A 111 -13.53 4.48 -1.84
N LEU A 112 -12.31 4.81 -1.41
CA LEU A 112 -11.88 4.63 -0.02
C LEU A 112 -12.61 5.57 0.94
N ALA A 113 -12.90 6.81 0.52
CA ALA A 113 -13.69 7.72 1.35
C ALA A 113 -15.12 7.23 1.56
N ARG A 114 -15.78 6.70 0.50
CA ARG A 114 -17.10 6.05 0.62
C ARG A 114 -17.07 4.87 1.58
N ALA A 115 -16.10 3.96 1.40
CA ALA A 115 -15.94 2.78 2.24
C ALA A 115 -15.63 3.14 3.70
N ALA A 116 -14.73 4.11 3.94
CA ALA A 116 -14.43 4.60 5.28
C ALA A 116 -15.66 5.24 5.97
N LYS A 117 -16.49 5.98 5.21
CA LYS A 117 -17.76 6.55 5.70
C LYS A 117 -18.79 5.48 6.03
N ALA A 118 -18.84 4.40 5.24
CA ALA A 118 -19.65 3.21 5.54
C ALA A 118 -19.12 2.41 6.74
N GLY A 119 -17.93 2.75 7.26
CA GLY A 119 -17.31 2.12 8.41
C GLY A 119 -16.59 0.82 8.10
N ARG A 120 -16.50 0.44 6.82
CA ARG A 120 -15.94 -0.83 6.38
C ARG A 120 -15.19 -0.68 5.06
N VAL A 121 -13.95 -1.14 5.00
CA VAL A 121 -13.15 -1.19 3.76
C VAL A 121 -12.88 -2.65 3.45
N VAL A 122 -13.54 -3.19 2.42
CA VAL A 122 -13.31 -4.56 1.95
C VAL A 122 -12.66 -4.49 0.57
N VAL A 123 -11.42 -4.93 0.48
CA VAL A 123 -10.70 -5.07 -0.79
C VAL A 123 -11.07 -6.40 -1.42
N VAL A 124 -11.46 -6.36 -2.68
CA VAL A 124 -11.80 -7.54 -3.48
C VAL A 124 -10.76 -7.71 -4.58
N ILE A 125 -10.15 -8.89 -4.61
CA ILE A 125 -9.11 -9.26 -5.57
C ILE A 125 -9.60 -10.47 -6.34
N SER A 126 -9.85 -10.31 -7.64
CA SER A 126 -10.46 -11.36 -8.47
C SER A 126 -9.56 -11.71 -9.65
N PRO A 127 -9.27 -13.00 -9.89
CA PRO A 127 -8.59 -13.38 -11.13
C PRO A 127 -9.49 -13.12 -12.34
N VAL A 128 -8.90 -12.62 -13.42
CA VAL A 128 -9.55 -12.50 -14.73
C VAL A 128 -9.17 -13.72 -15.54
N GLY A 129 -9.94 -14.80 -15.37
CA GLY A 129 -9.66 -16.13 -15.91
C GLY A 129 -9.24 -17.14 -14.84
N THR A 130 -8.66 -18.26 -15.27
CA THR A 130 -8.21 -19.33 -14.37
C THR A 130 -6.69 -19.25 -14.19
N PRO A 131 -6.19 -18.86 -13.00
CA PRO A 131 -4.75 -18.79 -12.73
C PRO A 131 -4.12 -20.18 -12.68
N ASN A 132 -2.84 -20.26 -13.06
CA ASN A 132 -2.01 -21.43 -12.80
C ASN A 132 -1.88 -21.66 -11.28
N PRO A 133 -2.35 -22.80 -10.72
CA PRO A 133 -2.28 -23.06 -9.28
C PRO A 133 -0.85 -23.19 -8.75
N ASP A 134 0.11 -23.61 -9.58
CA ASP A 134 1.51 -23.77 -9.19
C ASP A 134 2.24 -22.43 -9.03
N ALA A 135 1.64 -21.34 -9.53
CA ALA A 135 2.19 -20.00 -9.39
C ALA A 135 2.20 -19.51 -7.95
N ARG A 136 1.34 -20.04 -7.07
CA ARG A 136 1.26 -19.68 -5.64
C ARG A 136 1.31 -18.15 -5.41
N ALA A 137 0.51 -17.41 -6.18
CA ALA A 137 0.49 -15.95 -6.12
C ALA A 137 -0.02 -15.48 -4.75
N GLY A 138 0.61 -14.46 -4.20
CA GLY A 138 0.26 -13.90 -2.91
C GLY A 138 0.59 -12.42 -2.79
N ILE A 139 -0.03 -11.77 -1.82
CA ILE A 139 0.23 -10.39 -1.45
C ILE A 139 0.50 -10.39 0.06
N GLY A 140 1.66 -9.90 0.48
CA GLY A 140 2.03 -9.89 1.90
C GLY A 140 1.37 -8.78 2.70
N ARG A 141 1.15 -7.60 2.09
CA ARG A 141 0.52 -6.45 2.74
C ARG A 141 -0.44 -5.71 1.82
N ILE A 142 -1.56 -5.28 2.39
CA ILE A 142 -2.56 -4.43 1.73
C ILE A 142 -2.82 -3.25 2.65
N GLU A 143 -2.52 -2.04 2.19
CA GLU A 143 -2.46 -0.86 3.04
C GLU A 143 -3.12 0.35 2.40
N VAL A 144 -3.65 1.23 3.25
CA VAL A 144 -4.19 2.52 2.84
C VAL A 144 -3.31 3.64 3.38
N PHE A 145 -2.96 4.59 2.52
CA PHE A 145 -2.18 5.77 2.90
C PHE A 145 -2.88 7.06 2.44
N ALA A 146 -2.63 8.15 3.14
CA ALA A 146 -2.91 9.50 2.65
C ALA A 146 -1.62 10.14 2.11
N ARG A 147 -1.76 10.95 1.04
CA ARG A 147 -0.74 11.89 0.57
C ARG A 147 -1.10 13.32 0.94
#